data_AF-S8FH90-F1
#
_entry.id   AF-S8FH90-F1
#
_cell.length_a   1.000
_cell.length_b   1.000
_cell.length_c   1.000
_cell.angle_alpha   90.00
_cell.angle_beta   90.00
_cell.angle_gamma   90.00
#
_symmetry.space_group_name_H-M   'P 1'
#
loop_
_entity.id
_entity.type
_entity.pdbx_description
1 polymer ?
#
loop_
_entity_poly.entity_id
_entity_poly.type
_entity_poly.pdbx_seq_one_letter_code
_entity_poly.pdbx_strand_id
1 'polypeptide(L)'
;MNNVGRLLVGADSSMPSLAMVLSGDTCYPIRLVFLSSCEYSVELLQFVVWFQDYRRRFFRLPSATQAASPGQSHFAFAIPTPARTAERARASIARADAIHYVDGASLTYGSIASKATIHSLTGTPYGTVPSALESPSASKAYLHMSQTTITSGYVPLACDQPFQSECMRIIATFLKPGAAKELPLDPDVRETAVRDLAWNTHPDAFLPIYEEIYYTLETISLPRFLAAASANINRPKQLLWCTLGILGTAVGFLLAILLITVVPIPPAANRAWRLFSVVPAAVGLSFIYSAHRGFCSQVWGRTATQLHEWELEEMDDE
;
A
#
# COMPACT_ATOMS: atom_id res chain seq x y z
N MET A 1 -5.44 35.13 -2.05
CA MET A 1 -5.44 33.67 -2.28
C MET A 1 -4.64 33.41 -3.57
N ASN A 2 -3.34 33.72 -3.52
CA ASN A 2 -2.49 33.87 -4.71
C ASN A 2 -1.30 32.90 -4.61
N ASN A 3 -0.86 32.40 -5.77
CA ASN A 3 0.37 31.64 -6.05
C ASN A 3 0.27 30.11 -6.22
N VAL A 4 -0.74 29.60 -6.93
CA VAL A 4 -0.65 28.24 -7.51
C VAL A 4 0.24 28.23 -8.77
N GLY A 5 0.37 29.36 -9.48
CA GLY A 5 1.13 29.45 -10.74
C GLY A 5 2.65 29.66 -10.62
N ARG A 6 3.21 29.80 -9.40
CA ARG A 6 4.63 30.20 -9.23
C ARG A 6 5.54 29.14 -8.60
N LEU A 7 5.03 27.96 -8.26
CA LEU A 7 5.79 26.96 -7.50
C LEU A 7 6.41 25.83 -8.34
N LEU A 8 6.22 25.80 -9.67
CA LEU A 8 6.87 24.82 -10.54
C LEU A 8 8.19 25.30 -11.18
N VAL A 9 8.68 26.50 -10.84
CA VAL A 9 9.88 27.08 -11.48
C VAL A 9 10.95 27.54 -10.47
N GLY A 10 10.74 27.35 -9.16
CA GLY A 10 11.52 28.07 -8.12
C GLY A 10 12.43 27.27 -7.20
N ALA A 11 12.31 25.95 -7.08
CA ALA A 11 13.16 25.14 -6.20
C ALA A 11 13.32 23.77 -6.84
N ASP A 12 14.57 23.28 -6.92
CA ASP A 12 15.02 22.01 -7.48
C ASP A 12 13.96 21.17 -8.20
N SER A 13 14.09 21.09 -9.52
CA SER A 13 13.22 20.34 -10.44
C SER A 13 13.37 18.82 -10.28
N SER A 14 13.32 18.30 -9.06
CA SER A 14 13.13 16.90 -8.75
C SER A 14 11.69 16.68 -8.31
N MET A 15 11.10 15.59 -8.81
CA MET A 15 9.77 15.16 -8.39
C MET A 15 9.75 15.01 -6.86
N PRO A 16 8.74 15.52 -6.13
CA PRO A 16 8.74 15.48 -4.67
C PRO A 16 8.85 14.03 -4.21
N SER A 17 9.80 13.74 -3.31
CA SER A 17 9.98 12.39 -2.77
C SER A 17 8.85 12.06 -1.79
N LEU A 18 8.58 10.77 -1.59
CA LEU A 18 7.56 10.32 -0.64
C LEU A 18 7.84 10.86 0.77
N ALA A 19 9.11 10.97 1.16
CA ALA A 19 9.52 11.54 2.44
C ALA A 19 9.04 12.99 2.64
N MET A 20 9.10 13.81 1.59
CA MET A 20 8.64 15.21 1.62
C MET A 20 7.11 15.29 1.74
N VAL A 21 6.39 14.36 1.12
CA VAL A 21 4.93 14.26 1.25
C VAL A 21 4.54 13.83 2.66
N LEU A 22 5.25 12.85 3.23
CA LEU A 22 5.01 12.34 4.58
C LEU A 22 5.40 13.35 5.68
N SER A 23 6.38 14.23 5.44
CA SER A 23 6.76 15.28 6.41
C SER A 23 5.75 16.43 6.46
N GLY A 24 4.85 16.53 5.48
CA GLY A 24 3.89 17.62 5.37
C GLY A 24 4.50 18.92 4.85
N ASP A 25 5.74 18.88 4.33
CA ASP A 25 6.43 20.05 3.75
C ASP A 25 5.92 20.40 2.34
N THR A 26 4.92 19.67 1.85
CA THR A 26 4.33 19.85 0.54
C THR A 26 3.15 20.83 0.57
N CYS A 27 3.11 21.73 -0.41
CA CYS A 27 1.99 22.63 -0.64
C CYS A 27 0.78 21.89 -1.26
N TYR A 28 -0.44 22.40 -1.02
CA TYR A 28 -1.65 21.95 -1.72
C TYR A 28 -1.41 21.99 -3.24
N PRO A 29 -1.76 20.94 -4.01
CA PRO A 29 -2.63 19.79 -3.68
C PRO A 29 -1.90 18.51 -3.16
N ILE A 30 -0.60 18.57 -2.86
CA ILE A 30 0.25 17.40 -2.59
C ILE A 30 0.23 17.01 -1.09
N ARG A 31 -0.94 16.94 -0.45
CA ARG A 31 -1.05 16.57 0.97
C ARG A 31 -1.35 15.08 1.18
N LEU A 32 -0.97 14.57 2.36
CA LEU A 32 -1.24 13.21 2.84
C LEU A 32 -2.71 12.77 2.69
N VAL A 33 -3.66 13.70 2.88
CA VAL A 33 -5.11 13.47 2.75
C VAL A 33 -5.48 13.03 1.32
N PHE A 34 -4.70 13.42 0.32
CA PHE A 34 -4.99 13.08 -1.08
C PHE A 34 -4.45 11.70 -1.48
N LEU A 35 -3.36 11.23 -0.86
CA LEU A 35 -2.85 9.86 -1.08
C LEU A 35 -3.83 8.80 -0.55
N SER A 36 -4.65 9.13 0.46
CA SER A 36 -5.75 8.26 0.89
C SER A 36 -6.87 8.16 -0.15
N SER A 37 -7.10 9.18 -0.96
CA SER A 37 -8.19 9.19 -1.95
C SER A 37 -7.80 8.50 -3.27
N CYS A 38 -6.49 8.28 -3.49
CA CYS A 38 -6.03 7.50 -4.64
C CYS A 38 -6.24 6.00 -4.40
N GLU A 39 -6.93 5.37 -5.36
CA GLU A 39 -7.29 3.95 -5.42
C GLU A 39 -6.29 3.01 -4.69
N TYR A 40 -6.76 2.37 -3.61
CA TYR A 40 -6.11 1.24 -2.91
C TYR A 40 -4.72 1.53 -2.28
N SER A 41 -4.48 2.75 -1.80
CA SER A 41 -3.24 3.08 -1.07
C SER A 41 -3.43 3.51 0.38
N VAL A 42 -4.66 3.52 0.89
CA VAL A 42 -4.97 3.97 2.27
C VAL A 42 -4.32 3.04 3.29
N GLU A 43 -4.48 1.74 3.11
CA GLU A 43 -3.95 0.69 3.96
C GLU A 43 -2.42 0.69 3.98
N LEU A 44 -1.80 0.93 2.82
CA LEU A 44 -0.35 1.10 2.68
C LEU A 44 0.14 2.28 3.51
N LEU A 45 -0.55 3.42 3.39
CA LEU A 45 -0.21 4.65 4.10
C LEU A 45 -0.43 4.52 5.61
N GLN A 46 -1.55 3.92 6.02
CA GLN A 46 -1.85 3.63 7.42
C GLN A 46 -0.76 2.74 8.05
N PHE A 47 -0.30 1.72 7.33
CA PHE A 47 0.78 0.87 7.80
C PHE A 47 2.11 1.63 7.91
N VAL A 48 2.47 2.45 6.91
CA VAL A 48 3.72 3.24 6.92
C VAL A 48 3.75 4.22 8.08
N VAL A 49 2.67 4.99 8.29
CA VAL A 49 2.56 5.95 9.39
C VAL A 49 2.62 5.22 10.73
N TRP A 50 1.87 4.12 10.86
CA TRP A 50 1.92 3.28 12.05
C TRP A 50 3.33 2.75 12.34
N PHE A 51 4.02 2.19 11.35
CA PHE A 51 5.35 1.62 11.52
C PHE A 51 6.38 2.67 11.96
N GLN A 52 6.35 3.86 11.36
CA GLN A 52 7.24 4.96 11.75
C GLN A 52 7.02 5.39 13.21
N ASP A 53 5.76 5.47 13.65
CA ASP A 53 5.42 5.76 15.04
C ASP A 53 5.80 4.60 15.99
N TYR A 54 5.47 3.37 15.62
CA TYR A 54 5.80 2.14 16.34
C TYR A 54 7.30 2.05 16.62
N ARG A 55 8.12 2.18 15.57
CA ARG A 55 9.57 2.14 15.67
C ARG A 55 10.11 3.26 16.58
N ARG A 56 9.57 4.48 16.45
CA ARG A 56 9.94 5.61 17.31
C ARG A 56 9.60 5.34 18.78
N ARG A 57 8.44 4.76 19.08
CA ARG A 57 8.03 4.38 20.44
C ARG A 57 8.89 3.26 21.00
N PHE A 58 9.19 2.23 20.20
CA PHE A 58 10.03 1.11 20.60
C PHE A 58 11.43 1.57 21.02
N PHE A 59 12.11 2.37 20.20
CA PHE A 59 13.47 2.84 20.52
C PHE A 59 13.53 3.92 21.61
N ARG A 60 12.39 4.48 22.03
CA ARG A 60 12.29 5.37 23.21
C ARG A 60 12.19 4.59 24.53
N LEU A 61 11.94 3.29 24.50
CA LEU A 61 11.87 2.47 25.71
C LEU A 61 13.25 2.35 26.38
N PRO A 62 13.32 2.04 27.69
CA PRO A 62 14.57 1.70 28.34
C PRO A 62 15.26 0.51 27.67
N SER A 63 16.60 0.51 27.63
CA SER A 63 17.39 -0.56 27.01
C SER A 63 17.11 -1.95 27.59
N ALA A 64 16.79 -2.05 28.88
CA ALA A 64 16.39 -3.29 29.54
C ALA A 64 15.09 -3.88 28.95
N THR A 65 14.12 -3.03 28.61
CA THR A 65 12.86 -3.45 27.99
C THR A 65 13.05 -3.80 26.51
N GLN A 66 13.91 -3.05 25.80
CA GLN A 66 14.28 -3.39 24.42
C GLN A 66 15.01 -4.73 24.34
N ALA A 67 15.82 -5.09 25.35
CA ALA A 67 16.56 -6.35 25.38
C ALA A 67 15.65 -7.60 25.42
N ALA A 68 14.37 -7.46 25.82
CA ALA A 68 13.40 -8.55 25.75
C ALA A 68 13.02 -8.92 24.30
N SER A 69 13.30 -8.04 23.33
CA SER A 69 12.99 -8.18 21.92
C SER A 69 14.23 -7.88 21.08
N PRO A 70 15.16 -8.84 20.96
CA PRO A 70 16.46 -8.62 20.33
C PRO A 70 16.33 -8.37 18.82
N GLY A 71 17.14 -7.45 18.29
CA GLY A 71 17.18 -7.12 16.87
C GLY A 71 18.34 -6.18 16.51
N GLN A 72 18.44 -5.81 15.24
CA GLN A 72 19.39 -4.83 14.74
C GLN A 72 18.91 -3.41 15.06
N SER A 73 19.67 -2.68 15.86
CA SER A 73 19.36 -1.27 16.14
C SER A 73 19.60 -0.33 14.95
N HIS A 74 20.41 -0.77 13.97
CA HIS A 74 20.76 0.03 12.80
C HIS A 74 19.73 -0.15 11.68
N PHE A 75 19.07 0.95 11.32
CA PHE A 75 18.19 0.98 10.16
C PHE A 75 18.96 1.29 8.89
N ALA A 76 18.98 0.34 7.96
CA ALA A 76 19.39 0.56 6.58
C ALA A 76 18.21 0.23 5.67
N PHE A 77 17.61 1.26 5.07
CA PHE A 77 16.58 1.04 4.05
C PHE A 77 17.20 0.32 2.86
N ALA A 78 16.61 -0.79 2.45
CA ALA A 78 17.03 -1.51 1.27
C ALA A 78 15.88 -1.62 0.27
N ILE A 79 16.24 -1.56 -1.02
CA ILE A 79 15.31 -1.85 -2.10
C ILE A 79 14.90 -3.32 -2.00
N PRO A 80 13.60 -3.63 -1.98
CA PRO A 80 13.14 -5.01 -1.95
C PRO A 80 13.55 -5.73 -3.24
N THR A 81 14.16 -6.91 -3.10
CA THR A 81 14.51 -7.77 -4.23
C THR A 81 14.19 -9.23 -3.91
N PRO A 82 13.81 -10.06 -4.91
CA PRO A 82 13.48 -11.46 -4.66
C PRO A 82 14.60 -12.25 -3.97
N ALA A 83 15.86 -11.95 -4.30
CA ALA A 83 17.02 -12.56 -3.67
C ALA A 83 17.10 -12.25 -2.17
N ARG A 84 16.85 -11.00 -1.77
CA ARG A 84 16.84 -10.58 -0.36
C ARG A 84 15.65 -11.18 0.39
N THR A 85 14.48 -11.23 -0.24
CA THR A 85 13.28 -11.86 0.33
C THR A 85 13.55 -13.34 0.61
N ALA A 86 14.12 -14.06 -0.35
CA ALA A 86 14.48 -15.47 -0.17
C ALA A 86 15.55 -15.68 0.91
N GLU A 87 16.56 -14.81 0.98
CA GLU A 87 17.57 -14.85 2.04
C GLU A 87 16.98 -14.67 3.44
N ARG A 88 16.10 -13.67 3.60
CA ARG A 88 15.39 -13.41 4.86
C ARG A 88 14.47 -14.57 5.24
N ALA A 89 13.73 -15.13 4.29
CA ALA A 89 12.88 -16.29 4.52
C ALA A 89 13.70 -17.49 5.04
N ARG A 90 14.85 -17.78 4.41
CA ARG A 90 15.77 -18.84 4.86
C ARG A 90 16.32 -18.57 6.26
N ALA A 91 16.73 -17.33 6.56
CA ALA A 91 17.25 -16.96 7.87
C ALA A 91 16.19 -17.08 8.98
N SER A 92 14.94 -16.70 8.68
CA SER A 92 13.80 -16.85 9.60
C SER A 92 13.48 -18.32 9.88
N ILE A 93 13.44 -19.18 8.85
CA ILE A 93 13.24 -20.63 9.03
C ILE A 93 14.35 -21.22 9.89
N ALA A 94 15.62 -20.96 9.55
CA ALA A 94 16.75 -21.47 10.31
C ALA A 94 16.72 -21.06 11.79
N ARG A 95 16.22 -19.84 12.08
CA ARG A 95 16.04 -19.36 13.45
C ARG A 95 14.88 -20.05 14.17
N ALA A 96 13.74 -20.23 13.50
CA ALA A 96 12.62 -20.98 14.05
C ALA A 96 13.02 -22.41 14.41
N ASP A 97 13.76 -23.09 13.53
CA ASP A 97 14.30 -24.44 13.77
C ASP A 97 15.24 -24.47 14.98
N ALA A 98 16.12 -23.46 15.12
CA ALA A 98 17.01 -23.34 16.27
C ALA A 98 16.25 -23.15 17.59
N ILE A 99 15.17 -22.36 17.59
CA ILE A 99 14.33 -22.17 18.79
C ILE A 99 13.61 -23.47 19.16
N HIS A 100 13.05 -24.19 18.19
CA HIS A 100 12.41 -25.49 18.42
C HIS A 100 13.39 -26.55 18.95
N TYR A 101 14.65 -26.51 18.52
CA TYR A 101 15.69 -27.41 19.03
C TYR A 101 16.08 -27.11 20.48
N VAL A 102 16.08 -25.84 20.90
CA VAL A 102 16.44 -25.43 22.28
C VAL A 102 15.37 -25.83 23.30
N ASP A 103 14.09 -25.80 22.92
CA ASP A 103 12.98 -26.28 23.77
C ASP A 103 12.89 -27.83 23.82
N GLY A 104 13.59 -28.50 22.89
CA GLY A 104 13.67 -29.95 22.75
C GLY A 104 15.06 -30.49 23.06
N ALA A 105 15.50 -30.47 24.33
CA ALA A 105 16.59 -31.33 24.78
C ALA A 105 16.22 -32.80 24.52
N SER A 106 16.69 -33.31 23.37
CA SER A 106 16.76 -34.69 22.89
C SER A 106 15.93 -35.75 23.66
N LEU A 107 14.78 -36.14 23.11
CA LEU A 107 14.38 -37.55 23.18
C LEU A 107 15.08 -38.26 22.03
N THR A 108 16.25 -38.82 22.35
CA THR A 108 16.90 -39.87 21.57
C THR A 108 15.86 -40.87 21.09
N TYR A 109 15.88 -41.12 19.78
CA TYR A 109 15.08 -42.11 19.08
C TYR A 109 15.35 -43.51 19.67
N GLY A 110 14.62 -43.85 20.73
CA GLY A 110 14.54 -45.18 21.30
C GLY A 110 13.41 -45.93 20.63
N SER A 111 13.73 -46.65 19.56
CA SER A 111 12.87 -47.68 19.00
C SER A 111 12.48 -48.68 20.10
N ILE A 112 11.25 -48.61 20.58
CA ILE A 112 10.53 -49.77 21.09
C ILE A 112 9.14 -49.77 20.46
N ALA A 113 9.00 -50.63 19.46
CA ALA A 113 7.73 -51.05 18.92
C ALA A 113 6.81 -51.55 20.03
N SER A 114 5.55 -51.11 20.03
CA SER A 114 4.45 -51.85 20.68
C SER A 114 3.13 -51.52 20.00
N LYS A 115 2.75 -52.46 19.13
CA LYS A 115 1.41 -52.79 18.59
C LYS A 115 0.25 -51.86 19.01
N ALA A 116 -0.21 -51.05 18.07
CA ALA A 116 -1.59 -50.59 18.06
C ALA A 116 -2.46 -51.69 17.43
N THR A 117 -3.14 -52.46 18.28
CA THR A 117 -4.22 -53.35 17.90
C THR A 117 -5.44 -52.51 17.55
N ILE A 118 -5.87 -52.57 16.29
CA ILE A 118 -7.09 -51.96 15.77
C ILE A 118 -8.27 -52.82 16.24
N HIS A 119 -9.20 -52.24 17.02
CA HIS A 119 -10.59 -52.70 17.04
C HIS A 119 -11.49 -51.51 16.74
N SER A 120 -12.03 -51.56 15.51
CA SER A 120 -13.14 -50.76 15.02
C SER A 120 -14.44 -51.29 15.62
N LEU A 121 -15.31 -50.41 16.13
CA LEU A 121 -16.74 -50.66 16.23
C LEU A 121 -17.52 -49.38 15.93
N THR A 122 -18.23 -49.44 14.80
CA THR A 122 -19.26 -48.56 14.25
C THR A 122 -20.54 -48.56 15.11
N GLY A 123 -21.25 -47.42 15.17
CA GLY A 123 -22.68 -47.40 15.54
C GLY A 123 -23.20 -46.08 16.14
N THR A 124 -23.74 -45.21 15.30
CA THR A 124 -24.70 -44.12 15.63
C THR A 124 -26.14 -44.70 15.85
N PRO A 125 -27.22 -43.93 16.14
CA PRO A 125 -27.40 -42.63 16.83
C PRO A 125 -28.58 -42.65 17.86
N TYR A 126 -28.91 -41.47 18.39
CA TYR A 126 -30.16 -41.05 19.07
C TYR A 126 -30.34 -41.28 20.58
N GLY A 127 -30.36 -40.15 21.30
CA GLY A 127 -31.56 -39.76 22.03
C GLY A 127 -31.43 -39.64 23.54
N THR A 128 -31.72 -38.42 24.03
CA THR A 128 -32.37 -38.12 25.32
C THR A 128 -31.45 -37.68 26.47
N VAL A 129 -31.40 -36.36 26.67
CA VAL A 129 -31.14 -35.66 27.95
C VAL A 129 -32.45 -35.71 28.78
N PRO A 130 -32.45 -35.69 30.14
CA PRO A 130 -32.30 -34.41 30.84
C PRO A 130 -31.67 -34.46 32.27
N SER A 131 -31.43 -33.24 32.79
CA SER A 131 -31.45 -32.81 34.21
C SER A 131 -30.16 -32.82 35.04
N ALA A 132 -29.66 -31.62 35.33
CA ALA A 132 -29.66 -30.94 36.64
C ALA A 132 -28.58 -29.84 36.62
N LEU A 133 -28.97 -28.55 36.64
CA LEU A 133 -28.92 -27.66 37.81
C LEU A 133 -27.51 -27.46 38.38
N GLU A 134 -26.97 -26.25 38.17
CA GLU A 134 -26.29 -25.37 39.16
C GLU A 134 -25.14 -24.53 38.55
N SER A 135 -25.32 -23.21 38.53
CA SER A 135 -24.22 -22.20 38.60
C SER A 135 -23.78 -22.09 40.07
N PRO A 136 -22.59 -21.55 40.46
CA PRO A 136 -21.86 -20.44 39.82
C PRO A 136 -20.30 -20.47 39.91
N SER A 137 -19.66 -19.55 39.16
CA SER A 137 -18.41 -18.80 39.42
C SER A 137 -17.12 -19.47 39.96
N ALA A 138 -15.98 -18.91 39.51
CA ALA A 138 -14.60 -19.12 39.95
C ALA A 138 -13.91 -20.38 39.35
N SER A 139 -12.63 -20.39 38.97
CA SER A 139 -11.49 -19.63 39.45
C SER A 139 -10.41 -19.57 38.37
N LYS A 140 -9.64 -18.47 38.40
CA LYS A 140 -8.31 -18.37 37.80
C LYS A 140 -7.44 -19.54 38.29
N ALA A 141 -7.13 -20.50 37.42
CA ALA A 141 -6.10 -21.48 37.68
C ALA A 141 -4.74 -20.83 37.38
N TYR A 142 -4.19 -20.15 38.39
CA TYR A 142 -2.76 -19.87 38.46
C TYR A 142 -2.03 -21.22 38.56
N LEU A 143 -1.42 -21.68 37.48
CA LEU A 143 -0.46 -22.77 37.59
C LEU A 143 0.86 -22.21 38.14
N HIS A 144 1.02 -22.55 39.42
CA HIS A 144 2.18 -22.52 40.27
C HIS A 144 3.53 -22.54 39.52
N MET A 145 4.25 -21.44 39.67
CA MET A 145 5.60 -21.20 39.18
C MET A 145 6.61 -22.03 39.98
N SER A 146 7.19 -23.06 39.36
CA SER A 146 8.38 -23.72 39.89
C SER A 146 9.59 -22.86 39.54
N GLN A 147 10.18 -22.21 40.55
CA GLN A 147 11.49 -21.59 40.46
C GLN A 147 12.55 -22.68 40.25
N THR A 148 13.19 -22.67 39.08
CA THR A 148 14.43 -23.41 38.86
C THR A 148 15.52 -22.38 38.59
N THR A 149 16.38 -22.20 39.58
CA THR A 149 17.58 -21.37 39.52
C THR A 149 18.56 -22.02 38.55
N ILE A 150 18.65 -21.51 37.31
CA ILE A 150 19.73 -21.84 36.37
C ILE A 150 20.29 -20.55 35.77
N THR A 151 21.58 -20.36 36.01
CA THR A 151 22.43 -19.27 35.53
C THR A 151 22.77 -19.49 34.05
N SER A 152 22.71 -18.41 33.26
CA SER A 152 23.21 -18.26 31.87
C SER A 152 22.27 -18.70 30.73
N GLY A 153 21.73 -17.71 29.99
CA GLY A 153 21.05 -17.90 28.70
C GLY A 153 19.54 -17.62 28.72
N TYR A 154 19.10 -16.43 29.12
CA TYR A 154 17.70 -16.02 29.02
C TYR A 154 17.27 -15.99 27.54
N VAL A 155 16.46 -16.97 27.11
CA VAL A 155 15.50 -16.79 26.03
C VAL A 155 14.29 -16.11 26.67
N PRO A 156 13.96 -14.85 26.36
CA PRO A 156 12.80 -14.20 26.95
C PRO A 156 11.55 -14.99 26.58
N LEU A 157 10.84 -15.51 27.59
CA LEU A 157 9.49 -16.03 27.41
C LEU A 157 8.63 -14.92 26.79
N ALA A 158 7.78 -15.28 25.83
CA ALA A 158 6.97 -14.36 25.02
C ALA A 158 6.08 -13.37 25.81
N CYS A 159 5.96 -13.48 27.14
CA CYS A 159 5.08 -12.65 27.97
C CYS A 159 5.63 -11.27 28.37
N ASP A 160 6.94 -11.01 28.26
CA ASP A 160 7.54 -9.74 28.73
C ASP A 160 7.97 -8.79 27.60
N GLN A 161 7.59 -9.09 26.36
CA GLN A 161 7.97 -8.28 25.20
C GLN A 161 7.12 -7.00 25.10
N PRO A 162 7.73 -5.83 24.86
CA PRO A 162 6.98 -4.58 24.69
C PRO A 162 6.07 -4.65 23.48
N PHE A 163 4.90 -4.01 23.58
CA PHE A 163 3.93 -3.83 22.50
C PHE A 163 3.38 -5.11 21.83
N GLN A 164 3.48 -6.28 22.47
CA GLN A 164 3.01 -7.54 21.91
C GLN A 164 1.54 -7.50 21.44
N SER A 165 0.64 -6.94 22.25
CA SER A 165 -0.78 -6.79 21.90
C SER A 165 -1.00 -5.91 20.67
N GLU A 166 -0.16 -4.90 20.48
CA GLU A 166 -0.20 -4.04 19.30
C GLU A 166 0.29 -4.78 18.06
N CYS A 167 1.40 -5.52 18.15
CA CYS A 167 1.90 -6.37 17.06
C CYS A 167 0.82 -7.38 16.61
N MET A 168 0.17 -8.06 17.55
CA MET A 168 -0.91 -9.01 17.24
C MET A 168 -2.10 -8.36 16.55
N ARG A 169 -2.48 -7.15 16.96
CA ARG A 169 -3.55 -6.40 16.29
C ARG A 169 -3.17 -6.03 14.86
N ILE A 170 -1.91 -5.65 14.62
CA ILE A 170 -1.41 -5.29 13.30
C ILE A 170 -1.34 -6.51 12.38
N ILE A 171 -0.88 -7.66 12.88
CA ILE A 171 -0.95 -8.93 12.16
C ILE A 171 -2.39 -9.23 11.74
N ALA A 172 -3.34 -9.15 12.67
CA ALA A 172 -4.74 -9.44 12.38
C ALA A 172 -5.40 -8.46 11.40
N THR A 173 -4.95 -7.21 11.37
CA THR A 173 -5.53 -6.14 10.54
C THR A 173 -4.94 -6.10 9.14
N PHE A 174 -3.62 -6.25 9.02
CA PHE A 174 -2.87 -5.96 7.81
C PHE A 174 -2.20 -7.20 7.17
N LEU A 175 -1.87 -8.23 7.95
CA LEU A 175 -1.11 -9.39 7.45
C LEU A 175 -1.95 -10.66 7.33
N LYS A 176 -3.13 -10.71 7.94
CA LYS A 176 -4.03 -11.86 7.83
C LYS A 176 -4.67 -11.90 6.43
N PRO A 177 -4.57 -13.03 5.69
CA PRO A 177 -5.25 -13.18 4.42
C PRO A 177 -6.77 -13.00 4.55
N GLY A 178 -7.37 -12.21 3.66
CA GLY A 178 -8.78 -11.84 3.67
C GLY A 178 -9.16 -10.78 4.71
N ALA A 179 -8.19 -10.12 5.37
CA ALA A 179 -8.48 -9.00 6.26
C ALA A 179 -8.98 -7.78 5.47
N ALA A 180 -9.84 -6.97 6.10
CA ALA A 180 -10.41 -5.78 5.47
C ALA A 180 -9.34 -4.75 5.05
N LYS A 181 -8.16 -4.77 5.67
CA LYS A 181 -7.02 -3.91 5.36
C LYS A 181 -5.77 -4.74 5.02
N GLU A 182 -5.97 -5.92 4.44
CA GLU A 182 -4.87 -6.78 4.01
C GLU A 182 -3.93 -6.02 3.07
N LEU A 183 -2.63 -6.08 3.37
CA LEU A 183 -1.61 -5.46 2.54
C LEU A 183 -1.30 -6.34 1.32
N PRO A 184 -1.09 -5.74 0.13
CA PRO A 184 -0.74 -6.46 -1.09
C PRO A 184 0.74 -6.90 -1.07
N LEU A 185 1.06 -7.87 -0.21
CA LEU A 185 2.41 -8.40 -0.03
C LEU A 185 2.55 -9.78 -0.69
N ASP A 186 3.77 -10.08 -1.11
CA ASP A 186 4.18 -11.44 -1.46
C ASP A 186 3.90 -12.39 -0.26
N PRO A 187 3.24 -13.54 -0.46
CA PRO A 187 3.06 -14.56 0.56
C PRO A 187 4.33 -14.86 1.38
N ASP A 188 5.49 -14.94 0.74
CA ASP A 188 6.75 -15.28 1.41
C ASP A 188 7.18 -14.20 2.43
N VAL A 189 7.03 -12.92 2.06
CA VAL A 189 7.33 -11.78 2.94
C VAL A 189 6.38 -11.77 4.14
N ARG A 190 5.09 -11.98 3.88
CA ARG A 190 4.05 -12.01 4.90
C ARG A 190 4.25 -13.17 5.88
N GLU A 191 4.46 -14.39 5.40
CA GLU A 191 4.67 -15.56 6.25
C GLU A 191 5.94 -15.43 7.08
N THR A 192 7.01 -14.92 6.47
CA THR A 192 8.27 -14.65 7.18
C THR A 192 8.09 -13.65 8.31
N ALA A 193 7.39 -12.54 8.06
CA ALA A 193 7.12 -11.54 9.08
C ALA A 193 6.21 -12.08 10.20
N VAL A 194 5.14 -12.80 9.87
CA VAL A 194 4.26 -13.42 10.88
C VAL A 194 5.02 -14.41 11.74
N ARG A 195 5.93 -15.20 11.14
CA ARG A 195 6.79 -16.14 11.88
C ARG A 195 7.74 -15.43 12.82
N ASP A 196 8.40 -14.36 12.36
CA ASP A 196 9.34 -13.59 13.19
C ASP A 196 8.60 -12.85 14.33
N LEU A 197 7.40 -12.34 14.06
CA LEU A 197 6.57 -11.64 15.05
C LEU A 197 5.96 -12.56 16.10
N ALA A 198 5.91 -13.87 15.87
CA ALA A 198 5.39 -14.82 16.85
C ALA A 198 6.25 -14.88 18.13
N TRP A 199 7.53 -14.53 18.05
CA TRP A 199 8.48 -14.63 19.17
C TRP A 199 9.33 -13.36 19.36
N ASN A 200 9.14 -12.31 18.54
CA ASN A 200 9.87 -11.06 18.65
C ASN A 200 9.03 -9.85 18.23
N THR A 201 8.95 -8.83 19.07
CA THR A 201 8.29 -7.56 18.73
C THR A 201 9.26 -6.48 18.23
N HIS A 202 10.54 -6.80 18.02
CA HIS A 202 11.50 -5.81 17.51
C HIS A 202 11.04 -5.21 16.16
N PRO A 203 11.16 -3.88 15.92
CA PRO A 203 10.73 -3.23 14.68
C PRO A 203 11.28 -3.85 13.39
N ASP A 204 12.47 -4.46 13.44
CA ASP A 204 13.07 -5.13 12.28
C ASP A 204 12.22 -6.27 11.71
N ALA A 205 11.37 -6.90 12.52
CA ALA A 205 10.47 -7.94 12.02
C ALA A 205 9.45 -7.38 11.00
N PHE A 206 9.09 -6.10 11.12
CA PHE A 206 8.24 -5.39 10.16
C PHE A 206 9.03 -4.69 9.04
N LEU A 207 10.37 -4.59 9.14
CA LEU A 207 11.20 -3.87 8.19
C LEU A 207 11.03 -4.34 6.74
N PRO A 208 10.98 -5.65 6.43
CA PRO A 208 10.77 -6.11 5.06
C PRO A 208 9.42 -5.64 4.49
N ILE A 209 8.38 -5.64 5.32
CA ILE A 209 7.05 -5.18 4.93
C ILE A 209 7.07 -3.67 4.66
N TYR A 210 7.72 -2.91 5.55
CA TYR A 210 7.88 -1.47 5.38
C TYR A 210 8.63 -1.11 4.10
N GLU A 211 9.72 -1.81 3.79
CA GLU A 211 10.51 -1.60 2.58
C GLU A 211 9.67 -1.83 1.31
N GLU A 212 8.91 -2.93 1.25
CA GLU A 212 8.01 -3.25 0.12
C GLU A 212 6.92 -2.19 -0.09
N ILE A 213 6.28 -1.79 1.00
CA ILE A 213 5.17 -0.83 0.95
C ILE A 213 5.68 0.57 0.61
N TYR A 214 6.77 1.00 1.26
CA TYR A 214 7.35 2.31 1.00
C TYR A 214 7.83 2.40 -0.46
N TYR A 215 8.48 1.35 -0.97
CA TYR A 215 8.88 1.26 -2.37
C TYR A 215 7.68 1.31 -3.32
N THR A 216 6.60 0.59 -3.01
CA THR A 216 5.34 0.60 -3.79
C THR A 216 4.71 1.99 -3.83
N LEU A 217 4.61 2.65 -2.67
CA LEU A 217 4.07 4.01 -2.57
C LEU A 217 4.92 5.00 -3.37
N GLU A 218 6.24 4.89 -3.32
CA GLU A 218 7.16 5.82 -3.98
C GLU A 218 7.22 5.61 -5.50
N THR A 219 7.18 4.37 -5.98
CA THR A 219 7.36 4.05 -7.40
C THR A 219 6.07 3.96 -8.20
N ILE A 220 4.95 3.64 -7.55
CA ILE A 220 3.67 3.39 -8.23
C ILE A 220 2.63 4.44 -7.82
N SER A 221 2.30 4.52 -6.53
CA SER A 221 1.19 5.38 -6.08
C SER A 221 1.51 6.86 -6.26
N LEU A 222 2.71 7.30 -5.86
CA LEU A 222 3.12 8.70 -5.90
C LEU A 222 3.20 9.25 -7.34
N PRO A 223 3.85 8.61 -8.33
CA PRO A 223 3.87 9.14 -9.69
C PRO A 223 2.50 9.16 -10.35
N ARG A 224 1.66 8.14 -10.10
CA ARG A 224 0.28 8.10 -10.59
C ARG A 224 -0.55 9.25 -10.01
N PHE A 225 -0.39 9.50 -8.71
CA PHE A 225 -1.00 10.63 -8.04
C PHE A 225 -0.54 11.96 -8.64
N LEU A 226 0.77 12.20 -8.77
CA LEU A 226 1.29 13.45 -9.33
C LEU A 226 0.82 13.68 -10.77
N ALA A 227 0.71 12.62 -11.58
CA ALA A 227 0.15 12.71 -12.91
C ALA A 227 -1.33 13.14 -12.88
N ALA A 228 -2.14 12.57 -11.99
CA ALA A 228 -3.54 12.96 -11.81
C ALA A 228 -3.68 14.40 -11.30
N ALA A 229 -2.92 14.78 -10.28
CA ALA A 229 -2.92 16.12 -9.69
C ALA A 229 -2.43 17.21 -10.66
N SER A 230 -1.61 16.85 -11.65
CA SER A 230 -1.15 17.78 -12.68
C SER A 230 -2.21 18.11 -13.75
N ALA A 231 -3.26 17.30 -13.87
CA ALA A 231 -4.35 17.56 -14.81
C ALA A 231 -5.28 18.65 -14.28
N ASN A 232 -5.66 19.60 -15.12
CA ASN A 232 -6.52 20.72 -14.75
C ASN A 232 -8.00 20.52 -15.14
N ILE A 233 -8.35 19.31 -15.60
CA ILE A 233 -9.64 18.97 -16.18
C ILE A 233 -10.14 17.63 -15.65
N ASN A 234 -11.44 17.56 -15.34
CA ASN A 234 -12.08 16.31 -14.90
C ASN A 234 -12.40 15.38 -16.10
N ARG A 235 -12.70 14.10 -15.84
CA ARG A 235 -13.01 13.11 -16.89
C ARG A 235 -14.21 13.51 -17.78
N PRO A 236 -15.35 13.99 -17.24
CA PRO A 236 -16.48 14.41 -18.07
C PRO A 236 -16.12 15.55 -19.04
N LYS A 237 -15.37 16.55 -18.58
CA LYS A 237 -14.95 17.66 -19.43
C LYS A 237 -13.87 17.22 -20.43
N GLN A 238 -12.99 16.30 -20.05
CA GLN A 238 -12.01 15.69 -20.96
C GLN A 238 -12.74 14.99 -22.13
N LEU A 239 -13.79 14.22 -21.83
CA LEU A 239 -14.64 13.59 -22.84
C LEU A 239 -15.32 14.63 -23.73
N LEU A 240 -15.87 15.71 -23.17
CA LEU A 240 -16.49 16.79 -23.94
C LEU A 240 -15.52 17.46 -24.93
N TRP A 241 -14.30 17.80 -24.50
CA TRP A 241 -13.31 18.41 -25.40
C TRP A 241 -12.77 17.42 -26.43
N CYS A 242 -12.62 16.16 -26.05
CA CYS A 242 -12.23 15.09 -26.97
C CYS A 242 -13.29 14.89 -28.06
N THR A 243 -14.57 14.80 -27.70
CA THR A 243 -15.67 14.63 -28.67
C THR A 243 -15.81 15.84 -29.60
N LEU A 244 -15.71 17.06 -29.06
CA LEU A 244 -15.72 18.29 -29.87
C LEU A 244 -14.52 18.35 -30.83
N GLY A 245 -13.34 17.92 -30.36
CA GLY A 245 -12.13 17.84 -31.18
C GLY A 245 -12.24 16.80 -32.30
N ILE A 246 -12.80 15.62 -32.02
CA ILE A 246 -13.08 14.58 -33.03
C ILE A 246 -14.04 15.10 -34.09
N LEU A 247 -15.14 15.74 -33.66
CA LEU A 247 -16.13 16.30 -34.58
C LEU A 247 -15.54 17.42 -35.44
N GLY A 248 -14.78 18.35 -34.85
CA GLY A 248 -14.11 19.42 -35.59
C GLY A 248 -13.08 18.90 -36.59
N THR A 249 -12.33 17.86 -36.22
CA THR A 249 -11.38 17.18 -37.10
C THR A 249 -12.10 16.51 -38.29
N ALA A 250 -13.23 15.82 -38.01
CA ALA A 250 -14.05 15.21 -39.04
C ALA A 250 -14.61 16.25 -40.03
N VAL A 251 -15.10 17.39 -39.54
CA VAL A 251 -15.53 18.52 -40.39
C VAL A 251 -14.40 19.03 -41.27
N GLY A 252 -13.19 19.16 -40.73
CA GLY A 252 -12.00 19.52 -41.52
C GLY A 252 -11.70 18.53 -42.65
N PHE A 253 -11.73 17.23 -42.37
CA PHE A 253 -11.54 16.20 -43.40
C PHE A 253 -12.66 16.18 -44.45
N LEU A 254 -13.92 16.33 -44.03
CA LEU A 254 -15.05 16.42 -44.95
C LEU A 254 -14.93 17.65 -45.86
N LEU A 255 -14.55 18.80 -45.31
CA LEU A 255 -14.31 20.02 -46.08
C LEU A 255 -13.12 19.84 -47.04
N ALA A 256 -12.06 19.14 -46.64
CA ALA A 256 -10.94 18.82 -47.51
C ALA A 256 -11.38 17.98 -48.72
N ILE A 257 -12.14 16.91 -48.48
CA ILE A 257 -12.70 16.04 -49.53
C ILE A 257 -13.57 16.87 -50.48
N LEU A 258 -14.50 17.66 -49.95
CA LEU A 258 -15.40 18.52 -50.74
C LEU A 258 -14.62 19.53 -51.60
N LEU A 259 -13.62 20.21 -51.02
CA LEU A 259 -12.80 21.18 -51.74
C LEU A 259 -11.87 20.52 -52.77
N ILE A 260 -11.48 19.27 -52.57
CA ILE A 260 -10.70 18.51 -53.57
C ILE A 260 -11.59 18.11 -54.76
N THR A 261 -12.84 17.69 -54.51
CA THR A 261 -13.75 17.17 -55.54
C THR A 261 -14.48 18.26 -56.32
N VAL A 262 -14.86 19.37 -55.66
CA VAL A 262 -15.70 20.42 -56.27
C VAL A 262 -14.88 21.54 -56.91
N VAL A 263 -13.67 21.83 -56.43
CA VAL A 263 -12.88 22.98 -56.93
C VAL A 263 -12.12 22.61 -58.21
N PRO A 264 -12.44 23.22 -59.37
CA PRO A 264 -11.83 22.88 -60.65
C PRO A 264 -10.37 23.38 -60.76
N ILE A 265 -9.58 22.64 -61.53
CA ILE A 265 -8.12 22.79 -61.69
C ILE A 265 -7.82 23.39 -63.08
N PRO A 266 -8.49 24.49 -63.47
CA PRO A 266 -7.77 25.75 -63.71
C PRO A 266 -8.56 27.00 -63.25
N PRO A 267 -7.91 28.11 -62.84
CA PRO A 267 -6.47 28.38 -62.69
C PRO A 267 -5.83 27.81 -61.42
N ALA A 268 -4.48 27.77 -61.38
CA ALA A 268 -3.70 27.19 -60.28
C ALA A 268 -3.95 27.84 -58.90
N ALA A 269 -4.38 29.11 -58.87
CA ALA A 269 -4.80 29.81 -57.66
C ALA A 269 -5.94 29.10 -56.91
N ASN A 270 -6.77 28.31 -57.61
CA ASN A 270 -7.87 27.56 -57.02
C ASN A 270 -7.40 26.46 -56.05
N ARG A 271 -6.13 26.03 -56.13
CA ARG A 271 -5.55 25.02 -55.22
C ARG A 271 -5.43 25.54 -53.79
N ALA A 272 -5.19 26.83 -53.60
CA ALA A 272 -5.01 27.44 -52.28
C ALA A 272 -6.27 27.37 -51.42
N TRP A 273 -7.46 27.33 -52.04
CA TRP A 273 -8.73 27.19 -51.30
C TRP A 273 -8.81 25.90 -50.50
N ARG A 274 -8.08 24.85 -50.89
CA ARG A 274 -8.02 23.59 -50.12
C ARG A 274 -7.43 23.79 -48.73
N LEU A 275 -6.62 24.84 -48.52
CA LEU A 275 -6.00 25.16 -47.23
C LEU A 275 -7.02 25.58 -46.17
N PHE A 276 -8.21 26.03 -46.55
CA PHE A 276 -9.27 26.36 -45.60
C PHE A 276 -9.72 25.15 -44.76
N SER A 277 -9.55 23.94 -45.25
CA SER A 277 -9.80 22.70 -44.49
C SER A 277 -8.78 22.41 -43.39
N VAL A 278 -7.57 22.97 -43.49
CA VAL A 278 -6.49 22.75 -42.53
C VAL A 278 -6.79 23.44 -41.21
N VAL A 279 -7.41 24.62 -41.22
CA VAL A 279 -7.76 25.37 -39.99
C VAL A 279 -8.68 24.56 -39.05
N PRO A 280 -9.87 24.09 -39.47
CA PRO A 280 -10.73 23.30 -38.60
C PRO A 280 -10.10 21.97 -38.19
N ALA A 281 -9.34 21.31 -39.08
CA ALA A 281 -8.62 20.08 -38.73
C ALA A 281 -7.54 20.32 -37.66
N ALA A 282 -6.76 21.38 -37.78
CA ALA A 282 -5.71 21.73 -36.82
C ALA A 282 -6.29 22.14 -35.46
N VAL A 283 -7.38 22.91 -35.45
CA VAL A 283 -8.09 23.29 -34.20
C VAL A 283 -8.68 22.04 -33.53
N GLY A 284 -9.30 21.14 -34.29
CA GLY A 284 -9.83 19.88 -33.77
C GLY A 284 -8.75 18.99 -33.15
N LEU A 285 -7.62 18.79 -33.85
CA LEU A 285 -6.48 18.05 -33.33
C LEU A 285 -5.89 18.69 -32.07
N SER A 286 -5.85 20.02 -32.00
CA SER A 286 -5.38 20.75 -30.83
C SER A 286 -6.27 20.51 -29.60
N PHE A 287 -7.60 20.43 -29.78
CA PHE A 287 -8.54 20.07 -28.71
C PHE A 287 -8.36 18.63 -28.23
N ILE A 288 -8.20 17.68 -29.16
CA ILE A 288 -7.94 16.27 -28.82
C ILE A 288 -6.64 16.16 -28.01
N TYR A 289 -5.56 16.81 -28.48
CA TYR A 289 -4.27 16.77 -27.81
C TYR A 289 -4.34 17.39 -26.41
N SER A 290 -4.97 18.56 -26.28
CA SER A 290 -5.13 19.24 -24.99
C SER A 290 -5.94 18.40 -24.01
N ALA A 291 -7.06 17.81 -24.47
CA ALA A 291 -7.87 16.90 -23.68
C ALA A 291 -7.05 15.67 -23.24
N HIS A 292 -6.30 15.04 -24.15
CA HIS A 292 -5.46 13.88 -23.82
C HIS A 292 -4.39 14.21 -22.77
N ARG A 293 -3.83 15.42 -22.80
CA ARG A 293 -2.85 15.90 -21.81
C ARG A 293 -3.48 16.36 -20.49
N GLY A 294 -4.80 16.29 -20.35
CA GLY A 294 -5.49 16.78 -19.16
C GLY A 294 -5.42 18.30 -19.01
N PHE A 295 -5.33 19.03 -20.13
CA PHE A 295 -5.16 20.48 -20.16
C PHE A 295 -6.36 21.20 -20.82
N CYS A 296 -6.92 22.17 -20.11
CA CYS A 296 -7.95 23.09 -20.57
C CYS A 296 -7.50 24.54 -20.38
N SER A 297 -7.32 25.26 -21.48
CA SER A 297 -6.89 26.67 -21.48
C SER A 297 -7.88 27.61 -20.77
N GLN A 298 -9.18 27.32 -20.81
CA GLN A 298 -10.21 28.11 -20.12
C GLN A 298 -10.10 28.00 -18.58
N VAL A 299 -9.78 26.81 -18.08
CA VAL A 299 -9.60 26.56 -16.64
C VAL A 299 -8.29 27.19 -16.18
N TRP A 300 -7.22 26.94 -16.96
CA TRP A 300 -5.92 27.58 -16.75
C TRP A 300 -5.98 29.10 -16.71
N GLY A 301 -6.70 29.73 -17.66
CA GLY A 301 -6.83 31.18 -17.74
C GLY A 301 -7.57 31.81 -16.54
N ARG A 302 -8.32 31.01 -15.78
CA ARG A 302 -8.97 31.45 -14.53
C ARG A 302 -8.09 31.21 -13.30
N THR A 303 -6.87 30.71 -13.50
CA THR A 303 -5.98 30.28 -12.41
C THR A 303 -6.65 29.25 -11.49
N ALA A 304 -7.56 28.47 -12.06
CA ALA A 304 -8.34 27.46 -11.36
C ALA A 304 -7.91 26.06 -11.83
N THR A 305 -8.17 25.07 -11.00
CA THR A 305 -8.18 23.65 -11.36
C THR A 305 -9.61 23.15 -11.16
N GLN A 306 -10.07 22.24 -12.01
CA GLN A 306 -11.30 21.54 -11.70
C GLN A 306 -11.01 20.53 -10.61
N LEU A 307 -11.77 20.62 -9.52
CA LEU A 307 -11.70 19.66 -8.44
C LEU A 307 -12.10 18.28 -8.95
N HIS A 308 -11.37 17.28 -8.49
CA HIS A 308 -11.69 15.88 -8.73
C HIS A 308 -12.79 15.44 -7.77
N GLU A 309 -13.47 14.34 -8.09
CA GLU A 309 -14.64 13.88 -7.32
C GLU A 309 -14.33 13.70 -5.83
N TRP A 310 -13.14 13.21 -5.49
CA TRP A 310 -12.70 13.04 -4.11
C TRP A 310 -12.33 14.36 -3.40
N GLU A 311 -12.01 15.42 -4.13
CA GLU A 311 -11.78 16.75 -3.54
C GLU A 311 -13.12 17.47 -3.26
N LEU A 312 -14.20 17.05 -3.91
CA LEU A 312 -15.54 17.58 -3.67
C LEU A 312 -16.14 17.00 -2.38
N GLU A 313 -15.91 15.72 -2.10
CA GLU A 313 -16.42 15.05 -0.89
C GLU A 313 -15.81 15.63 0.39
N GLU A 314 -14.52 15.99 0.38
CA GLU A 314 -13.90 16.72 1.50
C GLU A 314 -14.54 18.09 1.75
N MET A 315 -15.01 18.78 0.71
CA MET A 315 -15.69 20.07 0.86
C MET A 315 -17.12 19.94 1.41
N ASP A 316 -17.77 18.80 1.19
CA ASP A 316 -19.11 18.54 1.72
C ASP A 316 -19.09 18.17 3.22
N ASP A 317 -17.93 17.70 3.71
CA ASP A 317 -17.69 17.34 5.12
C ASP A 317 -17.14 18.50 6.00
N GLU A 318 -16.80 19.66 5.41
CA GLU A 318 -16.40 20.91 6.09
C GLU A 318 -17.58 21.87 6.34
#